data_AF-A0A925N8M1-F1
#
_entry.id   AF-A0A925N8M1-F1
#
_cell.length_a   1.000
_cell.length_b   1.000
_cell.length_c   1.000
_cell.angle_alpha   90.00
_cell.angle_beta   90.00
_cell.angle_gamma   90.00
#
_symmetry.space_group_name_H-M   'P 1'
#
loop_
_entity.id
_entity.type
_entity.pdbx_description
1 polymer ?
#
loop_
_entity_poly.entity_id
_entity_poly.type
_entity_poly.pdbx_seq_one_letter_code
_entity_poly.pdbx_strand_id
1 'polypeptide(L)'
;LAATVLGAVLEAGGVGGATDLASQASQTAAAGYVASYSRDQELQADQLGAEYLVRNQYNPQNMIDVIVVLKNQEQFAADAAKAEGKAAASGGSWLASHPSNDKRLADIRQIASKYSGNYADDGRTRYLQAVEGMTFGDSREQGVVRGRNFYHEPLGIALTAPAGWQVQNSQEAIVLVSGARDAGLIVRLVPPKAGSTHEEVIRNVVKPTEGRSEARTLHGLSATHFKGTTRNEQGQSQAVTLTLVTGPGGRNYLMQYAAKDAAAMQRASAQIVEAEASFRAITAADRAAAKPWSVKTVAYPRGGFAELARSSPLPARAEAQLKLMNSAYGGGTEPKPGQQVKVVN
;
A
#
# COMPACT_ATOMS: atom_id res chain seq x y z
N LEU A 1 -6.70 0.89 19.06
CA LEU A 1 -5.38 1.55 18.85
C LEU A 1 -4.35 0.48 18.49
N ALA A 2 -4.26 0.14 17.21
CA ALA A 2 -3.16 -0.67 16.69
C ALA A 2 -2.33 0.26 15.82
N ALA A 3 -1.36 0.93 16.46
CA ALA A 3 -0.28 1.58 15.74
C ALA A 3 0.40 0.48 14.92
N THR A 4 0.17 0.48 13.61
CA THR A 4 0.99 -0.33 12.72
C THR A 4 2.44 0.11 12.96
N VAL A 5 3.39 -0.81 13.00
CA VAL A 5 4.79 -0.47 13.34
C VAL A 5 5.39 0.58 12.36
N LEU A 6 4.80 0.72 11.17
CA LEU A 6 5.04 1.85 10.26
C LEU A 6 4.67 3.20 10.88
N GLY A 7 3.53 3.28 11.57
CA GLY A 7 3.11 4.45 12.36
C GLY A 7 4.17 4.86 13.38
N ALA A 8 4.78 3.93 14.11
CA ALA A 8 5.86 4.26 15.05
C ALA A 8 7.13 4.79 14.35
N VAL A 9 7.50 4.24 13.19
CA VAL A 9 8.65 4.74 12.40
C VAL A 9 8.34 6.11 11.78
N LEU A 10 7.12 6.32 11.29
CA LEU A 10 6.64 7.59 10.74
C LEU A 10 6.50 8.67 11.83
N GLU A 11 5.92 8.33 12.99
CA GLU A 11 5.83 9.18 14.18
C GLU A 11 7.22 9.57 14.68
N ALA A 12 8.15 8.62 14.81
CA ALA A 12 9.55 8.91 15.14
C ALA A 12 10.22 9.81 14.08
N GLY A 13 9.76 9.73 12.82
CA GLY A 13 10.12 10.61 11.72
C GLY A 13 9.41 11.97 11.71
N GLY A 14 8.65 12.32 12.75
CA GLY A 14 7.90 13.59 12.84
C GLY A 14 6.69 13.66 11.91
N VAL A 15 6.20 12.52 11.41
CA VAL A 15 4.93 12.38 10.68
C VAL A 15 3.89 11.91 11.68
N GLY A 16 3.59 12.75 12.67
CA GLY A 16 2.65 12.42 13.74
C GLY A 16 1.21 12.46 13.26
N GLY A 17 0.50 11.33 13.41
CA GLY A 17 -0.94 11.30 13.46
C GLY A 17 -1.42 11.95 14.76
N ALA A 18 -2.10 13.09 14.63
CA ALA A 18 -2.83 13.68 15.73
C ALA A 18 -4.09 12.86 16.01
N THR A 19 -4.17 12.18 17.18
CA THR A 19 -5.35 12.06 18.07
C THR A 19 -5.16 10.93 19.11
N ASP A 20 -5.89 11.01 20.23
CA ASP A 20 -6.36 9.88 21.06
C ASP A 20 -5.68 9.57 22.41
N LEU A 21 -5.86 10.47 23.40
CA LEU A 21 -5.96 10.02 24.80
C LEU A 21 -7.18 10.55 25.57
N ALA A 22 -7.86 11.61 25.11
CA ALA A 22 -9.09 12.12 25.75
C ALA A 22 -10.40 11.48 25.23
N SER A 23 -10.31 10.59 24.22
CA SER A 23 -11.43 10.15 23.40
C SER A 23 -11.96 8.74 23.73
N GLN A 24 -11.24 7.93 24.50
CA GLN A 24 -11.57 6.51 24.69
C GLN A 24 -12.88 6.23 25.45
N ALA A 25 -13.36 7.15 26.29
CA ALA A 25 -14.57 6.95 27.08
C ALA A 25 -15.86 7.46 26.40
N SER A 26 -15.79 8.44 25.49
CA SER A 26 -16.96 8.90 24.71
C SER A 26 -17.08 8.18 23.36
N GLN A 27 -15.98 7.64 22.83
CA GLN A 27 -15.96 6.89 21.57
C GLN A 27 -16.74 5.57 21.64
N THR A 28 -16.88 4.90 22.77
CA THR A 28 -17.57 3.59 22.83
C THR A 28 -19.08 3.68 22.57
N ALA A 29 -19.75 4.72 23.08
CA ALA A 29 -21.17 4.95 22.82
C ALA A 29 -21.41 5.56 21.43
N ALA A 30 -20.57 6.52 21.01
CA ALA A 30 -20.64 7.13 19.69
C ALA A 30 -20.28 6.12 18.57
N ALA A 31 -19.30 5.24 18.79
CA ALA A 31 -18.94 4.18 17.85
C ALA A 31 -20.06 3.16 17.69
N GLY A 32 -20.80 2.83 18.75
CA GLY A 32 -21.97 1.96 18.66
C GLY A 32 -23.06 2.52 17.76
N TYR A 33 -23.38 3.81 17.92
CA TYR A 33 -24.39 4.52 17.12
C TYR A 33 -23.95 4.75 15.66
N VAL A 34 -22.72 5.19 15.45
CA VAL A 34 -22.12 5.36 14.11
C VAL A 34 -22.02 4.01 13.40
N ALA A 35 -21.65 2.94 14.11
CA ALA A 35 -21.61 1.61 13.53
C ALA A 35 -23.01 1.08 13.18
N SER A 36 -24.05 1.34 13.99
CA SER A 36 -25.43 0.97 13.58
C SER A 36 -25.91 1.74 12.35
N TYR A 37 -25.62 3.04 12.29
CA TYR A 37 -26.00 3.88 11.16
C TYR A 37 -25.29 3.45 9.87
N SER A 38 -23.99 3.11 9.94
CA SER A 38 -23.22 2.53 8.83
C SER A 38 -23.85 1.24 8.31
N ARG A 39 -24.27 0.34 9.22
CA ARG A 39 -24.89 -0.94 8.84
C ARG A 39 -26.21 -0.77 8.08
N ASP A 40 -27.06 0.16 8.50
CA ASP A 40 -28.32 0.44 7.80
C ASP A 40 -28.09 1.03 6.41
N GLN A 41 -27.10 1.93 6.28
CA GLN A 41 -26.68 2.48 4.99
C GLN A 41 -26.12 1.42 4.05
N GLU A 42 -25.32 0.48 4.55
CA GLU A 42 -24.79 -0.63 3.76
C GLU A 42 -25.89 -1.58 3.28
N LEU A 43 -26.85 -1.92 4.14
CA LEU A 43 -28.00 -2.73 3.73
C LEU A 43 -28.83 -2.03 2.67
N GLN A 44 -29.06 -0.71 2.82
CA GLN A 44 -29.75 0.08 1.81
C GLN A 44 -28.96 0.14 0.49
N ALA A 45 -27.64 0.30 0.55
CA ALA A 45 -26.79 0.30 -0.63
C ALA A 45 -26.83 -1.06 -1.36
N ASP A 46 -26.80 -2.17 -0.62
CA ASP A 46 -26.92 -3.53 -1.16
C ASP A 46 -28.31 -3.74 -1.82
N GLN A 47 -29.38 -3.22 -1.21
CA GLN A 47 -30.74 -3.23 -1.80
C GLN A 47 -30.82 -2.44 -3.11
N LEU A 48 -30.34 -1.20 -3.10
CA LEU A 48 -30.33 -0.34 -4.28
C LEU A 48 -29.44 -0.92 -5.38
N GLY A 49 -28.30 -1.52 -5.03
CA GLY A 49 -27.44 -2.23 -5.98
C GLY A 49 -28.17 -3.35 -6.71
N ALA A 50 -28.86 -4.23 -5.96
CA ALA A 50 -29.67 -5.29 -6.56
C ALA A 50 -30.79 -4.73 -7.46
N GLU A 51 -31.46 -3.67 -7.02
CA GLU A 51 -32.49 -2.99 -7.82
C GLU A 51 -31.93 -2.39 -9.12
N TYR A 52 -30.76 -1.75 -9.07
CA TYR A 52 -30.12 -1.17 -10.24
C TYR A 52 -29.68 -2.22 -11.24
N LEU A 53 -29.17 -3.37 -10.80
CA LEU A 53 -28.84 -4.48 -11.70
C LEU A 53 -30.09 -4.94 -12.45
N VAL A 54 -31.20 -5.16 -11.75
CA VAL A 54 -32.47 -5.59 -12.35
C VAL A 54 -32.97 -4.56 -13.37
N ARG A 55 -32.98 -3.28 -13.01
CA ARG A 55 -33.41 -2.19 -13.91
C ARG A 55 -32.54 -2.09 -15.17
N ASN A 56 -31.28 -2.51 -15.09
CA ASN A 56 -30.33 -2.53 -16.21
C ASN A 56 -30.19 -3.93 -16.87
N GLN A 57 -31.09 -4.88 -16.60
CA GLN A 57 -31.10 -6.23 -17.19
C GLN A 57 -29.89 -7.10 -16.83
N TYR A 58 -29.25 -6.85 -15.67
CA TYR A 58 -28.22 -7.71 -15.10
C TYR A 58 -28.79 -8.59 -13.98
N ASN A 59 -28.18 -9.76 -13.78
CA ASN A 59 -28.60 -10.69 -12.74
C ASN A 59 -28.32 -10.11 -11.33
N PRO A 60 -29.33 -9.88 -10.47
CA PRO A 60 -29.13 -9.37 -9.11
C PRO A 60 -28.35 -10.33 -8.21
N GLN A 61 -28.27 -11.63 -8.57
CA GLN A 61 -27.44 -12.60 -7.85
C GLN A 61 -25.94 -12.23 -7.93
N ASN A 62 -25.50 -11.45 -8.91
CA ASN A 62 -24.10 -10.99 -9.02
C ASN A 62 -23.69 -10.10 -7.83
N MET A 63 -24.64 -9.53 -7.07
CA MET A 63 -24.31 -8.85 -5.80
C MET A 63 -23.71 -9.81 -4.77
N ILE A 64 -24.07 -11.09 -4.80
CA ILE A 64 -23.45 -12.12 -3.96
C ILE A 64 -21.97 -12.24 -4.29
N ASP A 65 -21.61 -12.22 -5.57
CA ASP A 65 -20.22 -12.36 -6.01
C ASP A 65 -19.35 -11.21 -5.50
N VAL A 66 -19.89 -10.00 -5.38
CA VAL A 66 -19.19 -8.85 -4.79
C VAL A 66 -18.83 -9.14 -3.32
N ILE A 67 -19.78 -9.63 -2.53
CA ILE A 67 -19.52 -9.98 -1.12
C ILE A 67 -18.52 -11.13 -1.01
N VAL A 68 -18.59 -12.12 -1.91
CA VAL A 68 -17.63 -13.23 -1.97
C VAL A 68 -16.23 -12.72 -2.30
N VAL A 69 -16.07 -11.76 -3.23
CA VAL A 69 -14.78 -11.13 -3.55
C VAL A 69 -14.19 -10.43 -2.31
N LEU A 70 -14.99 -9.67 -1.57
CA LEU A 70 -14.55 -9.00 -0.34
C LEU A 70 -14.11 -10.02 0.73
N LYS A 71 -14.90 -11.08 0.94
CA LYS A 71 -14.54 -12.17 1.86
C LYS A 71 -13.26 -12.89 1.44
N ASN A 72 -13.08 -13.13 0.14
CA ASN A 72 -11.86 -13.75 -0.38
C ASN A 72 -10.63 -12.85 -0.22
N GLN A 73 -10.81 -11.53 -0.32
CA GLN A 73 -9.74 -10.55 -0.06
C GLN A 73 -9.30 -10.58 1.41
N GLU A 74 -10.25 -10.65 2.35
CA GLU A 74 -9.97 -10.82 3.78
C GLU A 74 -9.23 -12.12 4.07
N GLN A 75 -9.74 -13.23 3.54
CA GLN A 75 -9.11 -14.54 3.71
C GLN A 75 -7.69 -14.54 3.14
N PHE A 76 -7.49 -13.98 1.95
CA PHE A 76 -6.17 -13.88 1.33
C PHE A 76 -5.19 -13.08 2.20
N ALA A 77 -5.64 -11.95 2.76
CA ALA A 77 -4.84 -11.12 3.64
C ALA A 77 -4.48 -11.84 4.96
N ALA A 78 -5.42 -12.56 5.56
CA ALA A 78 -5.18 -13.37 6.75
C ALA A 78 -4.16 -14.50 6.48
N ASP A 79 -4.33 -15.20 5.35
CA ASP A 79 -3.40 -16.24 4.93
C ASP A 79 -2.00 -15.68 4.61
N ALA A 80 -1.92 -14.44 4.09
CA ALA A 80 -0.65 -13.77 3.80
C ALA A 80 0.08 -13.45 5.09
N ALA A 81 -0.63 -12.84 6.05
CA ALA A 81 -0.08 -12.50 7.35
C ALA A 81 0.43 -13.76 8.08
N LYS A 82 -0.37 -14.84 8.08
CA LYS A 82 0.03 -16.10 8.69
C LYS A 82 1.28 -16.71 8.04
N ALA A 83 1.36 -16.70 6.71
CA ALA A 83 2.54 -17.19 5.99
C ALA A 83 3.81 -16.38 6.29
N GLU A 84 3.65 -15.09 6.60
CA GLU A 84 4.73 -14.20 7.00
C GLU A 84 5.04 -14.25 8.51
N GLY A 85 4.42 -15.17 9.26
CA GLY A 85 4.58 -15.28 10.72
C GLY A 85 3.98 -14.09 11.50
N LYS A 86 3.11 -13.30 10.86
CA LYS A 86 2.44 -12.15 11.44
C LYS A 86 1.09 -12.56 12.01
N ALA A 87 0.66 -11.87 13.07
CA ALA A 87 -0.74 -11.92 13.47
C ALA A 87 -1.60 -11.44 12.29
N ALA A 88 -2.68 -12.16 11.98
CA ALA A 88 -3.65 -11.69 11.01
C ALA A 88 -4.11 -10.29 11.44
N ALA A 89 -4.06 -9.32 10.54
CA ALA A 89 -4.66 -8.02 10.81
C ALA A 89 -6.12 -8.28 11.17
N SER A 90 -6.52 -8.00 12.41
CA SER A 90 -7.95 -7.94 12.77
C SER A 90 -8.55 -6.91 11.81
N GLY A 91 -9.48 -7.35 10.95
CA GLY A 91 -10.08 -6.62 9.83
C GLY A 91 -9.68 -5.15 9.77
N GLY A 92 -8.84 -4.79 8.78
CA GLY A 92 -8.28 -3.45 8.64
C GLY A 92 -9.35 -2.36 8.85
N SER A 93 -8.96 -1.20 9.37
CA SER A 93 -9.84 -0.11 9.85
C SER A 93 -11.09 0.21 9.01
N TRP A 94 -11.09 -0.09 7.70
CA TRP A 94 -12.27 0.01 6.84
C TRP A 94 -13.33 -1.07 7.09
N LEU A 95 -12.96 -2.31 7.43
CA LEU A 95 -13.89 -3.43 7.67
C LEU A 95 -14.45 -3.48 9.09
N ALA A 96 -13.78 -2.82 10.05
CA ALA A 96 -14.21 -2.79 11.45
C ALA A 96 -15.52 -2.01 11.67
N SER A 97 -15.89 -1.12 10.76
CA SER A 97 -17.16 -0.37 10.77
C SER A 97 -18.30 -1.06 10.02
N HIS A 98 -18.02 -2.16 9.31
CA HIS A 98 -18.99 -2.89 8.49
C HIS A 98 -19.56 -4.12 9.24
N PRO A 99 -20.80 -4.58 8.97
CA PRO A 99 -21.27 -5.88 9.44
C PRO A 99 -20.40 -7.00 8.87
N SER A 100 -20.36 -8.15 9.54
CA SER A 100 -19.61 -9.30 9.03
C SER A 100 -20.08 -9.68 7.62
N ASN A 101 -19.13 -10.08 6.77
CA ASN A 101 -19.43 -10.52 5.40
C ASN A 101 -20.47 -11.66 5.37
N ASP A 102 -20.55 -12.48 6.41
CA ASP A 102 -21.56 -13.56 6.51
C ASP A 102 -22.98 -13.03 6.70
N LYS A 103 -23.18 -11.98 7.52
CA LYS A 103 -24.50 -11.34 7.65
C LYS A 103 -24.91 -10.66 6.35
N ARG A 104 -24.00 -9.88 5.74
CA ARG A 104 -24.26 -9.23 4.45
C ARG A 104 -24.59 -10.25 3.36
N LEU A 105 -23.89 -11.38 3.33
CA LEU A 105 -24.16 -12.47 2.40
C LEU A 105 -25.56 -13.08 2.58
N ALA A 106 -26.02 -13.24 3.82
CA ALA A 106 -27.38 -13.72 4.09
C ALA A 106 -28.44 -12.68 3.65
N ASP A 107 -28.24 -11.42 4.01
CA ASP A 107 -29.16 -10.33 3.70
C ASP A 107 -29.27 -10.13 2.16
N ILE A 108 -28.15 -10.10 1.43
CA ILE A 108 -28.17 -9.91 -0.03
C ILE A 108 -28.77 -11.10 -0.77
N ARG A 109 -28.63 -12.33 -0.26
CA ARG A 109 -29.34 -13.50 -0.82
C ARG A 109 -30.85 -13.33 -0.73
N GLN A 110 -31.35 -12.87 0.41
CA GLN A 110 -32.77 -12.61 0.62
C GLN A 110 -33.27 -11.44 -0.24
N ILE A 111 -32.46 -10.41 -0.44
CA ILE A 111 -32.79 -9.27 -1.31
C ILE A 111 -32.85 -9.73 -2.76
N ALA A 112 -31.79 -10.38 -3.25
CA ALA A 112 -31.66 -10.82 -4.64
C ALA A 112 -32.73 -11.86 -5.01
N SER A 113 -33.18 -12.70 -4.07
CA SER A 113 -34.25 -13.69 -4.32
C SER A 113 -35.64 -13.06 -4.55
N LYS A 114 -35.83 -11.78 -4.23
CA LYS A 114 -37.10 -11.07 -4.50
C LYS A 114 -37.26 -10.73 -5.98
N TYR A 115 -36.17 -10.76 -6.73
CA TYR A 115 -36.15 -10.44 -8.14
C TYR A 115 -36.02 -11.73 -8.96
N SER A 116 -36.82 -11.83 -10.01
CA SER A 116 -36.78 -12.92 -10.96
C SER A 116 -36.78 -12.36 -12.37
N GLY A 117 -36.09 -13.02 -13.29
CA GLY A 117 -35.93 -12.55 -14.66
C GLY A 117 -35.03 -13.49 -15.45
N ASN A 118 -35.06 -13.34 -16.78
CA ASN A 118 -34.13 -14.01 -17.67
C ASN A 118 -33.01 -13.03 -18.02
N TYR A 119 -31.84 -13.21 -17.39
CA TYR A 119 -30.66 -12.37 -17.60
C TYR A 119 -29.70 -13.11 -18.52
N ALA A 120 -29.73 -12.80 -19.80
CA ALA A 120 -29.01 -13.57 -20.83
C ALA A 120 -27.52 -13.23 -20.94
N ASP A 121 -27.12 -12.01 -20.55
CA ASP A 121 -25.73 -11.54 -20.65
C ASP A 121 -25.35 -10.65 -19.46
N ASP A 122 -24.48 -11.16 -18.58
CA ASP A 122 -23.91 -10.39 -17.47
C ASP A 122 -22.79 -9.42 -17.92
N GLY A 123 -22.49 -9.34 -19.22
CA GLY A 123 -21.52 -8.40 -19.77
C GLY A 123 -20.06 -8.77 -19.51
N ARG A 124 -19.78 -10.02 -19.11
CA ARG A 124 -18.43 -10.47 -18.73
C ARG A 124 -17.37 -10.16 -19.80
N THR A 125 -17.68 -10.41 -21.07
CA THR A 125 -16.73 -10.13 -22.17
C THR A 125 -16.43 -8.64 -22.30
N ARG A 126 -17.47 -7.77 -22.23
CA ARG A 126 -17.28 -6.31 -22.24
C ARG A 126 -16.45 -5.85 -21.04
N TYR A 127 -16.72 -6.41 -19.86
CA TYR A 127 -15.95 -6.13 -18.66
C TYR A 127 -14.47 -6.50 -18.82
N LEU A 128 -14.17 -7.71 -19.31
CA LEU A 128 -12.78 -8.14 -19.51
C LEU A 128 -12.04 -7.25 -20.52
N GLN A 129 -12.70 -6.83 -21.60
CA GLN A 129 -12.14 -5.87 -22.55
C GLN A 129 -11.90 -4.50 -21.92
N ALA A 130 -12.80 -4.03 -21.05
CA ALA A 130 -12.68 -2.73 -20.40
C ALA A 130 -11.54 -2.68 -19.36
N VAL A 131 -11.22 -3.81 -18.73
CA VAL A 131 -10.12 -3.89 -17.74
C VAL A 131 -8.78 -4.30 -18.34
N GLU A 132 -8.75 -4.69 -19.61
CA GLU A 132 -7.52 -5.01 -20.34
C GLU A 132 -6.59 -3.79 -20.36
N GLY A 133 -5.33 -3.97 -19.96
CA GLY A 133 -4.32 -2.92 -19.91
C GLY A 133 -4.41 -2.01 -18.69
N MET A 134 -5.40 -2.18 -17.79
CA MET A 134 -5.43 -1.44 -16.53
C MET A 134 -4.18 -1.72 -15.71
N THR A 135 -3.58 -0.68 -15.12
CA THR A 135 -2.44 -0.83 -14.21
C THR A 135 -2.79 -1.74 -13.04
N PHE A 136 -1.90 -2.68 -12.73
CA PHE A 136 -2.01 -3.57 -11.59
C PHE A 136 -0.90 -3.27 -10.57
N GLY A 137 -1.28 -3.00 -9.32
CA GLY A 137 -0.35 -2.64 -8.26
C GLY A 137 0.18 -1.21 -8.42
N ASP A 138 1.49 -1.04 -8.30
CA ASP A 138 2.14 0.27 -8.38
C ASP A 138 1.99 0.93 -9.76
N SER A 139 1.73 2.23 -9.78
CA SER A 139 1.73 3.04 -11.00
C SER A 139 3.08 3.69 -11.28
N ARG A 140 3.33 4.04 -12.55
CA ARG A 140 4.53 4.76 -12.95
C ARG A 140 4.62 6.12 -12.25
N GLU A 141 3.47 6.75 -12.07
CA GLU A 141 3.31 8.10 -11.51
C GLU A 141 3.62 8.13 -10.02
N GLN A 142 3.31 7.04 -9.29
CA GLN A 142 3.61 6.91 -7.86
C GLN A 142 4.97 6.25 -7.61
N GLY A 143 5.55 5.62 -8.63
CA GLY A 143 6.77 4.81 -8.52
C GLY A 143 6.45 3.35 -8.22
N VAL A 144 7.35 2.46 -8.65
CA VAL A 144 7.14 1.02 -8.62
C VAL A 144 8.20 0.29 -7.81
N VAL A 145 7.78 -0.76 -7.10
CA VAL A 145 8.66 -1.65 -6.34
C VAL A 145 8.88 -2.96 -7.11
N ARG A 146 10.14 -3.36 -7.25
CA ARG A 146 10.56 -4.65 -7.85
C ARG A 146 11.55 -5.32 -6.91
N GLY A 147 11.06 -6.27 -6.11
CA GLY A 147 11.86 -6.90 -5.06
C GLY A 147 12.30 -5.86 -4.02
N ARG A 148 13.60 -5.61 -3.92
CA ARG A 148 14.16 -4.58 -3.03
C ARG A 148 14.29 -3.20 -3.68
N ASN A 149 14.10 -3.11 -5.00
CA ASN A 149 14.36 -1.88 -5.75
C ASN A 149 13.09 -1.05 -5.86
N PHE A 150 13.24 0.26 -5.70
CA PHE A 150 12.22 1.25 -5.95
C PHE A 150 12.64 2.14 -7.12
N TYR A 151 11.71 2.41 -8.03
CA TYR A 151 11.93 3.25 -9.19
C TYR A 151 10.81 4.28 -9.33
N HIS A 152 11.16 5.56 -9.46
CA HIS A 152 10.19 6.60 -9.73
C HIS A 152 10.55 7.34 -11.01
N GLU A 153 9.95 6.92 -12.13
CA GLU A 153 10.32 7.40 -13.47
C GLU A 153 10.10 8.92 -13.65
N PRO A 154 8.95 9.52 -13.25
CA PRO A 154 8.77 10.97 -13.32
C PRO A 154 9.76 11.80 -12.47
N LEU A 155 10.18 11.27 -11.32
CA LEU A 155 11.17 11.92 -10.45
C LEU A 155 12.61 11.64 -10.88
N GLY A 156 12.82 10.61 -11.70
CA GLY A 156 14.14 10.21 -12.17
C GLY A 156 14.99 9.47 -11.12
N ILE A 157 14.41 9.00 -10.01
CA ILE A 157 15.16 8.43 -8.87
C ILE A 157 14.98 6.92 -8.71
N ALA A 158 16.00 6.27 -8.15
CA ALA A 158 15.97 4.90 -7.68
C ALA A 158 16.52 4.79 -6.25
N LEU A 159 15.99 3.83 -5.50
CA LEU A 159 16.47 3.40 -4.18
C LEU A 159 16.47 1.88 -4.08
N THR A 160 17.31 1.33 -3.22
CA THR A 160 17.37 -0.12 -2.95
C THR A 160 17.30 -0.37 -1.45
N ALA A 161 16.28 -1.11 -1.03
CA ALA A 161 16.15 -1.57 0.36
C ALA A 161 17.27 -2.57 0.70
N PRO A 162 17.86 -2.52 1.91
CA PRO A 162 18.82 -3.53 2.39
C PRO A 162 18.25 -4.95 2.39
N ALA A 163 19.12 -5.95 2.51
CA ALA A 163 18.66 -7.34 2.55
C ALA A 163 17.72 -7.57 3.75
N GLY A 164 16.56 -8.19 3.50
CA GLY A 164 15.52 -8.40 4.52
C GLY A 164 14.67 -7.16 4.86
N TRP A 165 14.90 -6.02 4.20
CA TRP A 165 14.08 -4.82 4.32
C TRP A 165 13.02 -4.77 3.22
N GLN A 166 11.96 -4.00 3.47
CA GLN A 166 10.86 -3.79 2.53
C GLN A 166 10.78 -2.32 2.12
N VAL A 167 10.42 -2.06 0.87
CA VAL A 167 10.01 -0.72 0.45
C VAL A 167 8.51 -0.58 0.63
N GLN A 168 8.09 0.52 1.23
CA GLN A 168 6.70 0.94 1.28
C GLN A 168 6.58 2.29 0.59
N ASN A 169 5.70 2.36 -0.40
CA ASN A 169 5.47 3.55 -1.19
C ASN A 169 4.10 4.15 -0.81
N SER A 170 4.07 5.43 -0.45
CA SER A 170 2.84 6.20 -0.24
C SER A 170 2.90 7.50 -1.03
N GLN A 171 1.81 8.28 -1.03
CA GLN A 171 1.77 9.57 -1.73
C GLN A 171 2.70 10.61 -1.08
N GLU A 172 3.00 10.45 0.21
CA GLU A 172 3.75 11.40 1.02
C GLU A 172 5.23 11.04 1.17
N ALA A 173 5.55 9.74 1.17
CA ALA A 173 6.91 9.27 1.44
C ALA A 173 7.19 7.87 0.87
N ILE A 174 8.47 7.62 0.64
CA ILE A 174 9.01 6.28 0.40
C ILE A 174 9.70 5.85 1.69
N VAL A 175 9.32 4.70 2.24
CA VAL A 175 9.90 4.17 3.48
C VAL A 175 10.60 2.84 3.20
N LEU A 176 11.91 2.79 3.44
CA LEU A 176 12.67 1.55 3.46
C LEU A 176 12.71 1.09 4.92
N VAL A 177 12.02 0.00 5.24
CA VAL A 177 11.78 -0.43 6.62
C VAL A 177 12.41 -1.79 6.93
N SER A 178 12.96 -1.92 8.13
CA SER A 178 13.58 -3.15 8.62
C SER A 178 12.60 -4.32 8.66
N GLY A 179 13.12 -5.55 8.60
CA GLY A 179 12.29 -6.76 8.74
C GLY A 179 11.57 -6.82 10.10
N ALA A 180 12.21 -6.32 11.17
CA ALA A 180 11.62 -6.15 12.50
C ALA A 180 10.64 -4.98 12.60
N ARG A 181 10.59 -4.13 11.56
CA ARG A 181 9.76 -2.92 11.42
C ARG A 181 10.03 -1.83 12.45
N ASP A 182 11.09 -1.92 13.23
CA ASP A 182 11.45 -1.00 14.31
C ASP A 182 12.40 0.12 13.87
N ALA A 183 12.85 0.14 12.61
CA ALA A 183 13.75 1.14 12.06
C ALA A 183 13.57 1.28 10.54
N GLY A 184 13.95 2.43 9.99
CA GLY A 184 13.80 2.72 8.57
C GLY A 184 14.49 4.00 8.08
N LEU A 185 14.55 4.12 6.76
CA LEU A 185 14.87 5.36 6.05
C LEU A 185 13.58 5.91 5.44
N ILE A 186 13.23 7.15 5.78
CA ILE A 186 12.06 7.84 5.21
C ILE A 186 12.56 8.86 4.19
N VAL A 187 12.16 8.72 2.94
CA VAL A 187 12.53 9.62 1.84
C VAL A 187 11.32 10.45 1.43
N ARG A 188 11.47 11.78 1.43
CA ARG A 188 10.43 12.73 1.03
C ARG A 188 10.94 13.71 0.00
N LEU A 189 10.09 14.08 -0.95
CA LEU A 189 10.34 15.22 -1.82
C LEU A 189 10.21 16.50 -1.01
N VAL A 190 11.21 17.38 -1.07
CA VAL A 190 11.17 18.67 -0.40
C VAL A 190 10.30 19.64 -1.22
N PRO A 191 9.26 20.25 -0.62
CA PRO A 191 8.46 21.25 -1.32
C PRO A 191 9.29 22.49 -1.69
N PRO A 192 9.11 23.12 -2.86
CA PRO A 192 9.89 24.30 -3.27
C PRO A 192 9.89 25.43 -2.23
N LYS A 193 8.77 25.62 -1.51
CA LYS A 193 8.62 26.63 -0.45
C LYS A 193 9.52 26.41 0.78
N ALA A 194 10.12 25.23 0.93
CA ALA A 194 10.95 24.90 2.08
C ALA A 194 12.38 25.46 1.98
N GLY A 195 12.81 25.86 0.79
CA GLY A 195 14.15 26.37 0.53
C GLY A 195 14.74 25.80 -0.75
N SER A 196 15.70 26.53 -1.30
CA SER A 196 16.41 26.16 -2.54
C SER A 196 17.74 25.45 -2.25
N THR A 197 18.38 25.77 -1.12
CA THR A 197 19.64 25.17 -0.66
C THR A 197 19.42 24.15 0.47
N HIS A 198 20.36 23.24 0.67
CA HIS A 198 20.28 22.27 1.77
C HIS A 198 20.24 22.96 3.13
N GLU A 199 21.00 24.03 3.31
CA GLU A 199 21.07 24.81 4.54
C GLU A 199 19.74 25.50 4.87
N GLU A 200 19.08 26.09 3.86
CA GLU A 200 17.73 26.66 4.00
C GLU A 200 16.72 25.60 4.40
N VAL A 201 16.76 24.43 3.75
CA VAL A 201 15.82 23.34 4.03
C VAL A 201 16.03 22.81 5.46
N ILE A 202 17.27 22.61 5.90
CA ILE A 202 17.57 22.21 7.29
C ILE A 202 16.98 23.25 8.26
N ARG A 203 17.23 24.54 8.02
CA ARG A 203 16.73 25.62 8.89
C ARG A 203 15.21 25.66 8.95
N ASN A 204 14.54 25.57 7.80
CA ASN A 204 13.10 25.82 7.68
C ASN A 204 12.25 24.58 8.03
N VAL A 205 12.73 23.39 7.69
CA VAL A 205 11.99 22.12 7.87
C VAL A 205 12.37 21.43 9.17
N VAL A 206 13.67 21.27 9.43
CA VAL A 206 14.17 20.50 10.59
C VAL A 206 14.15 21.35 11.86
N LYS A 207 14.39 22.66 11.71
CA LYS A 207 14.44 23.66 12.80
C LYS A 207 15.29 23.17 13.98
N PRO A 208 16.56 22.77 13.74
CA PRO A 208 17.38 22.18 14.79
C PRO A 208 17.71 23.21 15.87
N THR A 209 17.81 22.75 17.11
CA THR A 209 18.37 23.53 18.22
C THR A 209 19.89 23.55 18.17
N GLU A 210 20.49 22.42 17.82
CA GLU A 210 21.93 22.24 17.65
C GLU A 210 22.18 21.20 16.55
N GLY A 211 23.36 21.23 15.94
CA GLY A 211 23.77 20.19 15.02
C GLY A 211 24.93 20.57 14.12
N ARG A 212 25.35 19.61 13.30
CA ARG A 212 26.43 19.76 12.33
C ARG A 212 26.01 19.23 10.98
N SER A 213 26.34 19.98 9.95
CA SER A 213 26.21 19.58 8.55
C SER A 213 27.56 19.14 8.00
N GLU A 214 27.54 18.13 7.14
CA GLU A 214 28.69 17.61 6.41
C GLU A 214 28.30 17.45 4.94
N ALA A 215 29.08 18.05 4.04
CA ALA A 215 28.88 17.88 2.61
C ALA A 215 29.28 16.45 2.19
N ARG A 216 28.45 15.83 1.35
CA ARG A 216 28.61 14.47 0.83
C ARG A 216 28.23 14.40 -0.64
N THR A 217 28.51 13.26 -1.25
CA THR A 217 28.06 12.94 -2.60
C THR A 217 27.46 11.55 -2.64
N LEU A 218 26.27 11.40 -3.24
CA LEU A 218 25.61 10.11 -3.45
C LEU A 218 25.51 9.86 -4.95
N HIS A 219 26.30 8.91 -5.46
CA HIS A 219 26.34 8.60 -6.91
C HIS A 219 26.52 9.85 -7.81
N GLY A 220 27.37 10.79 -7.39
CA GLY A 220 27.61 12.05 -8.09
C GLY A 220 26.57 13.16 -7.83
N LEU A 221 25.53 12.89 -7.04
CA LEU A 221 24.56 13.89 -6.60
C LEU A 221 25.07 14.63 -5.37
N SER A 222 24.90 15.95 -5.34
CA SER A 222 25.24 16.78 -4.17
C SER A 222 24.35 16.40 -2.99
N ALA A 223 24.95 16.17 -1.83
CA ALA A 223 24.25 15.82 -0.62
C ALA A 223 24.80 16.55 0.61
N THR A 224 23.96 16.77 1.61
CA THR A 224 24.35 17.30 2.92
C THR A 224 23.81 16.37 4.00
N HIS A 225 24.71 15.72 4.73
CA HIS A 225 24.37 14.93 5.89
C HIS A 225 24.30 15.82 7.12
N PHE A 226 23.22 15.70 7.90
CA PHE A 226 22.99 16.49 9.10
C PHE A 226 22.74 15.57 10.29
N LYS A 227 23.43 15.86 11.40
CA LYS A 227 23.19 15.24 12.70
C LYS A 227 23.05 16.33 13.76
N GLY A 228 21.98 16.26 14.52
CA GLY A 228 21.68 17.29 15.52
C GLY A 228 20.54 16.93 16.45
N THR A 229 19.99 17.96 17.08
CA THR A 229 18.84 17.88 17.98
C THR A 229 17.75 18.83 17.53
N THR A 230 16.50 18.42 17.69
CA THR A 230 15.31 19.25 17.48
C THR A 230 14.39 19.14 18.70
N ARG A 231 13.37 19.98 18.80
CA ARG A 231 12.32 19.86 19.82
C ARG A 231 11.05 19.31 19.19
N ASN A 232 10.47 18.30 19.82
CA ASN A 232 9.13 17.84 19.45
C ASN A 232 8.06 18.85 19.91
N GLU A 233 6.80 18.61 19.57
CA GLU A 233 5.68 19.50 19.93
C GLU A 233 5.48 19.66 21.44
N GLN A 234 5.95 18.68 22.23
CA GLN A 234 5.94 18.73 23.70
C GLN A 234 7.17 19.45 24.28
N GLY A 235 8.03 20.03 23.44
CA GLY A 235 9.24 20.74 23.83
C GLY A 235 10.41 19.84 24.24
N GLN A 236 10.28 18.51 24.13
CA GLN A 236 11.33 17.56 24.48
C GLN A 236 12.39 17.51 23.38
N SER A 237 13.66 17.41 23.79
CA SER A 237 14.79 17.27 22.87
C SER A 237 14.81 15.88 22.24
N GLN A 238 14.92 15.83 20.92
CA GLN A 238 15.00 14.61 20.13
C GLN A 238 16.19 14.68 19.18
N ALA A 239 16.99 13.62 19.16
CA ALA A 239 18.07 13.48 18.19
C ALA A 239 17.49 13.27 16.79
N VAL A 240 18.07 13.96 15.80
CA VAL A 240 17.69 13.83 14.40
C VAL A 240 18.94 13.57 13.55
N THR A 241 18.83 12.62 12.63
CA THR A 241 19.83 12.34 11.61
C THR A 241 19.13 12.27 10.26
N LEU A 242 19.63 13.00 9.27
CA LEU A 242 19.05 13.04 7.94
C LEU A 242 20.10 13.41 6.90
N THR A 243 19.79 13.12 5.65
CA THR A 243 20.56 13.56 4.49
C THR A 243 19.65 14.26 3.50
N LEU A 244 20.04 15.46 3.08
CA LEU A 244 19.45 16.14 1.94
C LEU A 244 20.25 15.82 0.69
N VAL A 245 19.58 15.51 -0.41
CA VAL A 245 20.23 15.26 -1.71
C VAL A 245 19.51 16.02 -2.81
N THR A 246 20.27 16.73 -3.65
CA THR A 246 19.75 17.34 -4.87
C THR A 246 19.77 16.29 -5.97
N GLY A 247 18.59 15.75 -6.30
CA GLY A 247 18.40 14.73 -7.32
C GLY A 247 18.13 15.30 -8.73
N PRO A 248 17.71 14.44 -9.66
CA PRO A 248 17.37 14.82 -11.02
C PRO A 248 16.32 15.93 -11.09
N GLY A 249 16.48 16.82 -12.07
CA GLY A 249 15.61 17.99 -12.23
C GLY A 249 15.79 19.07 -11.14
N GLY A 250 16.89 19.02 -10.37
CA GLY A 250 17.20 20.00 -9.32
C GLY A 250 16.30 19.92 -8.09
N ARG A 251 15.62 18.78 -7.90
CA ARG A 251 14.70 18.56 -6.77
C ARG A 251 15.46 18.10 -5.54
N ASN A 252 15.14 18.66 -4.39
CA ASN A 252 15.74 18.25 -3.12
C ASN A 252 14.90 17.13 -2.49
N TYR A 253 15.59 16.11 -1.97
CA TYR A 253 14.99 15.00 -1.25
C TYR A 253 15.56 14.96 0.16
N LEU A 254 14.68 14.78 1.15
CA LEU A 254 15.05 14.61 2.55
C LEU A 254 14.94 13.14 2.91
N MET A 255 16.07 12.55 3.32
CA MET A 255 16.20 11.17 3.75
C MET A 255 16.43 11.13 5.26
N GLN A 256 15.42 10.78 6.04
CA GLN A 256 15.44 10.80 7.50
C GLN A 256 15.63 9.41 8.07
N TYR A 257 16.54 9.30 9.04
CA TYR A 257 16.74 8.10 9.84
C TYR A 257 15.63 8.06 10.89
N ALA A 258 14.91 6.95 10.96
CA ALA A 258 13.86 6.76 11.96
C ALA A 258 14.00 5.38 12.61
N ALA A 259 13.75 5.33 13.91
CA ALA A 259 13.65 4.09 14.66
C ALA A 259 12.75 4.28 15.87
N LYS A 260 12.18 3.18 16.35
CA LYS A 260 11.32 3.13 17.53
C LYS A 260 12.04 3.62 18.79
N ASP A 261 13.32 3.27 18.94
CA ASP A 261 14.16 3.61 20.08
C ASP A 261 15.65 3.63 19.70
N ALA A 262 16.49 4.07 20.63
CA ALA A 262 17.94 4.17 20.41
C ALA A 262 18.61 2.81 20.14
N ALA A 263 18.11 1.72 20.74
CA ALA A 263 18.66 0.38 20.53
C ALA A 263 18.32 -0.14 19.13
N ALA A 264 17.10 0.08 18.66
CA ALA A 264 16.68 -0.19 17.28
C ALA A 264 17.51 0.62 16.28
N MET A 265 17.71 1.93 16.54
CA MET A 265 18.59 2.77 15.72
C MET A 265 20.01 2.22 15.65
N GLN A 266 20.59 1.82 16.80
CA GLN A 266 21.94 1.27 16.85
C GLN A 266 22.07 -0.04 16.06
N ARG A 267 21.10 -0.95 16.16
CA ARG A 267 21.09 -2.21 15.40
C ARG A 267 20.94 -1.98 13.90
N ALA A 268 20.08 -1.06 13.50
CA ALA A 268 19.73 -0.82 12.10
C ALA A 268 20.66 0.17 11.38
N SER A 269 21.51 0.92 12.11
CA SER A 269 22.28 2.05 11.59
C SER A 269 23.06 1.72 10.30
N ALA A 270 23.78 0.60 10.27
CA ALA A 270 24.55 0.20 9.08
C ALA A 270 23.64 -0.04 7.86
N GLN A 271 22.46 -0.62 8.05
CA GLN A 271 21.49 -0.89 6.99
C GLN A 271 20.77 0.40 6.54
N ILE A 272 20.51 1.34 7.44
CA ILE A 272 19.97 2.66 7.05
C ILE A 272 21.00 3.43 6.21
N VAL A 273 22.29 3.35 6.56
CA VAL A 273 23.37 3.94 5.74
C VAL A 273 23.48 3.26 4.37
N GLU A 274 23.35 1.94 4.29
CA GLU A 274 23.28 1.21 3.01
C GLU A 274 22.09 1.69 2.16
N ALA A 275 20.91 1.83 2.77
CA ALA A 275 19.71 2.34 2.12
C ALA A 275 19.90 3.77 1.60
N GLU A 276 20.48 4.66 2.40
CA GLU A 276 20.78 6.03 2.03
C GLU A 276 21.75 6.09 0.85
N ALA A 277 22.83 5.32 0.92
CA ALA A 277 23.86 5.27 -0.10
C ALA A 277 23.32 4.77 -1.45
N SER A 278 22.21 4.02 -1.45
CA SER A 278 21.59 3.50 -2.67
C SER A 278 20.83 4.55 -3.50
N PHE A 279 20.59 5.76 -2.96
CA PHE A 279 19.87 6.81 -3.66
C PHE A 279 20.65 7.28 -4.89
N ARG A 280 20.03 7.19 -6.07
CA ARG A 280 20.67 7.57 -7.33
C ARG A 280 19.65 7.97 -8.40
N ALA A 281 20.14 8.55 -9.49
CA ALA A 281 19.36 8.70 -10.70
C ALA A 281 19.06 7.33 -11.35
N ILE A 282 17.90 7.21 -12.01
CA ILE A 282 17.53 6.02 -12.81
C ILE A 282 18.39 5.92 -14.07
N THR A 283 18.77 4.70 -14.40
CA THR A 283 19.40 4.30 -15.65
C THR A 283 18.36 3.91 -16.71
N ALA A 284 18.79 3.63 -17.94
CA ALA A 284 17.92 3.08 -18.97
C ALA A 284 17.35 1.69 -18.58
N ALA A 285 18.14 0.86 -17.89
CA ALA A 285 17.69 -0.44 -17.39
C ALA A 285 16.62 -0.29 -16.30
N ASP A 286 16.78 0.71 -15.41
CA ASP A 286 15.77 0.99 -14.39
C ASP A 286 14.45 1.45 -14.99
N ARG A 287 14.47 2.27 -16.06
CA ARG A 287 13.24 2.67 -16.77
C ARG A 287 12.50 1.46 -17.37
N ALA A 288 13.25 0.47 -17.87
CA ALA A 288 12.65 -0.76 -18.36
C ALA A 288 12.02 -1.58 -17.21
N ALA A 289 12.68 -1.65 -16.05
CA ALA A 289 12.17 -2.31 -14.85
C ALA A 289 11.00 -1.54 -14.18
N ALA A 290 10.94 -0.23 -14.39
CA ALA A 290 9.94 0.67 -13.84
C ALA A 290 8.58 0.59 -14.55
N LYS A 291 8.44 -0.23 -15.59
CA LYS A 291 7.18 -0.43 -16.30
C LYS A 291 6.12 -0.98 -15.32
N PRO A 292 4.96 -0.32 -15.18
CA PRO A 292 3.87 -0.83 -14.37
C PRO A 292 3.43 -2.20 -14.87
N TRP A 293 2.98 -3.04 -13.95
CA TRP A 293 2.26 -4.23 -14.36
C TRP A 293 0.87 -3.85 -14.84
N SER A 294 0.31 -4.68 -15.69
CA SER A 294 -0.98 -4.47 -16.30
C SER A 294 -1.84 -5.74 -16.20
N VAL A 295 -3.14 -5.55 -16.13
CA VAL A 295 -4.11 -6.63 -16.28
C VAL A 295 -4.15 -7.04 -17.75
N LYS A 296 -4.01 -8.33 -18.01
CA LYS A 296 -4.16 -8.93 -19.33
C LYS A 296 -5.14 -10.09 -19.26
N THR A 297 -5.82 -10.38 -20.35
CA THR A 297 -6.72 -11.52 -20.45
C THR A 297 -6.09 -12.63 -21.29
N VAL A 298 -6.15 -13.87 -20.79
CA VAL A 298 -5.66 -15.05 -21.50
C VAL A 298 -6.66 -16.19 -21.40
N ALA A 299 -6.62 -17.11 -22.36
CA ALA A 299 -7.38 -18.36 -22.28
C ALA A 299 -6.81 -19.23 -21.14
N TYR A 300 -7.67 -19.71 -20.25
CA TYR A 300 -7.28 -20.52 -19.11
C TYR A 300 -6.65 -21.84 -19.58
N PRO A 301 -5.40 -22.16 -19.19
CA PRO A 301 -4.71 -23.34 -19.65
C PRO A 301 -5.16 -24.59 -18.90
N ARG A 302 -4.84 -25.78 -19.45
CA ARG A 302 -5.13 -27.05 -18.79
C ARG A 302 -4.33 -27.26 -17.49
N GLY A 303 -3.13 -26.68 -17.38
CA GLY A 303 -2.35 -26.68 -16.14
C GLY A 303 -2.83 -25.66 -15.09
N GLY A 304 -3.91 -24.93 -15.39
CA GLY A 304 -4.60 -24.04 -14.46
C GLY A 304 -3.78 -22.84 -13.99
N PHE A 305 -4.16 -22.26 -12.84
CA PHE A 305 -3.46 -21.10 -12.28
C PHE A 305 -2.01 -21.38 -11.89
N ALA A 306 -1.66 -22.64 -11.56
CA ALA A 306 -0.30 -23.04 -11.25
C ALA A 306 0.64 -22.85 -12.46
N GLU A 307 0.15 -23.12 -13.67
CA GLU A 307 0.88 -22.85 -14.91
C GLU A 307 1.03 -21.34 -15.15
N LEU A 308 -0.07 -20.59 -15.05
CA LEU A 308 -0.07 -19.13 -15.24
C LEU A 308 0.84 -18.40 -14.24
N ALA A 309 0.92 -18.91 -13.00
CA ALA A 309 1.75 -18.35 -11.95
C ALA A 309 3.25 -18.41 -12.27
N ARG A 310 3.72 -19.43 -13.01
CA ARG A 310 5.15 -19.57 -13.35
C ARG A 310 5.65 -18.49 -14.29
N SER A 311 4.77 -17.96 -15.15
CA SER A 311 5.06 -16.86 -16.07
C SER A 311 4.66 -15.49 -15.51
N SER A 312 4.11 -15.44 -14.29
CA SER A 312 3.62 -14.20 -13.69
C SER A 312 4.78 -13.37 -13.12
N PRO A 313 4.76 -12.04 -13.26
CA PRO A 313 5.75 -11.17 -12.62
C PRO A 313 5.51 -10.99 -11.11
N LEU A 314 4.43 -11.55 -10.57
CA LEU A 314 4.06 -11.42 -9.16
C LEU A 314 5.09 -12.13 -8.26
N PRO A 315 5.72 -11.42 -7.30
CA PRO A 315 6.89 -11.92 -6.59
C PRO A 315 6.55 -12.98 -5.52
N ALA A 316 5.33 -12.96 -5.00
CA ALA A 316 4.91 -13.86 -3.93
C ALA A 316 3.45 -14.28 -4.11
N ARG A 317 3.16 -15.55 -3.80
CA ARG A 317 1.80 -16.12 -3.84
C ARG A 317 1.09 -15.87 -5.18
N ALA A 318 1.83 -15.92 -6.30
CA ALA A 318 1.32 -15.60 -7.63
C ALA A 318 0.05 -16.39 -7.98
N GLU A 319 0.05 -17.72 -7.77
CA GLU A 319 -1.14 -18.55 -8.01
C GLU A 319 -2.36 -18.08 -7.20
N ALA A 320 -2.17 -17.82 -5.90
CA ALA A 320 -3.23 -17.36 -5.02
C ALA A 320 -3.77 -15.98 -5.42
N GLN A 321 -2.91 -15.05 -5.84
CA GLN A 321 -3.32 -13.75 -6.35
C GLN A 321 -4.11 -13.87 -7.66
N LEU A 322 -3.64 -14.70 -8.60
CA LEU A 322 -4.35 -14.96 -9.85
C LEU A 322 -5.71 -15.61 -9.59
N LYS A 323 -5.80 -16.54 -8.64
CA LYS A 323 -7.07 -17.11 -8.17
C LYS A 323 -7.98 -16.03 -7.59
N LEU A 324 -7.46 -15.13 -6.75
CA LEU A 324 -8.22 -14.05 -6.14
C LEU A 324 -8.80 -13.09 -7.19
N MET A 325 -7.97 -12.65 -8.15
CA MET A 325 -8.41 -11.77 -9.24
C MET A 325 -9.49 -12.40 -10.13
N ASN A 326 -9.59 -13.73 -10.17
CA ASN A 326 -10.54 -14.47 -10.99
C ASN A 326 -11.65 -15.14 -10.20
N SER A 327 -11.88 -14.74 -8.94
CA SER A 327 -12.92 -15.29 -8.06
C SER A 327 -12.81 -16.81 -7.81
N ALA A 328 -11.61 -17.38 -7.95
CA ALA A 328 -11.29 -18.79 -7.73
C ALA A 328 -10.52 -19.03 -6.41
N TYR A 329 -10.30 -17.99 -5.60
CA TYR A 329 -9.68 -18.12 -4.27
C TYR A 329 -10.70 -18.63 -3.24
N GLY A 330 -10.23 -19.26 -2.17
CA GLY A 330 -11.08 -19.62 -1.02
C GLY A 330 -12.16 -20.69 -1.31
N GLY A 331 -11.96 -21.53 -2.32
CA GLY A 331 -12.95 -22.54 -2.74
C GLY A 331 -13.92 -22.06 -3.82
N GLY A 332 -13.65 -20.90 -4.44
CA GLY A 332 -14.33 -20.47 -5.66
C GLY A 332 -14.18 -21.46 -6.81
N THR A 333 -15.15 -21.46 -7.73
CA THR A 333 -15.14 -22.40 -8.87
C THR A 333 -14.00 -22.06 -9.82
N GLU A 334 -13.18 -23.06 -10.17
CA GLU A 334 -12.13 -22.85 -11.15
C GLU A 334 -12.71 -22.65 -12.57
N PRO A 335 -12.12 -21.74 -13.38
CA PRO A 335 -12.51 -21.56 -14.78
C PRO A 335 -12.32 -22.83 -15.60
N LYS A 336 -13.11 -22.98 -16.67
CA LYS A 336 -12.91 -24.08 -17.62
C LYS A 336 -11.74 -23.79 -18.55
N PRO A 337 -10.97 -24.79 -19.02
CA PRO A 337 -9.94 -24.58 -20.03
C PRO A 337 -10.50 -23.83 -21.26
N GLY A 338 -9.77 -22.83 -21.74
CA GLY A 338 -10.19 -21.95 -22.83
C GLY A 338 -11.01 -20.73 -22.39
N GLN A 339 -11.55 -20.71 -21.17
CA GLN A 339 -12.26 -19.55 -20.64
C GLN A 339 -11.29 -18.38 -20.43
N GLN A 340 -11.71 -17.17 -20.77
CA GLN A 340 -10.90 -15.97 -20.56
C GLN A 340 -10.77 -15.63 -19.07
N VAL A 341 -9.52 -15.51 -18.62
CA VAL A 341 -9.13 -15.17 -17.24
C VAL A 341 -8.16 -14.00 -17.22
N LYS A 342 -8.20 -13.22 -16.14
CA LYS A 342 -7.29 -12.11 -15.89
C LYS A 342 -5.95 -12.63 -15.39
N VAL A 343 -4.86 -12.10 -15.90
CA VAL A 343 -3.49 -12.33 -15.44
C VAL A 343 -2.76 -10.99 -15.31
N VAL A 344 -1.59 -11.02 -14.68
CA VAL A 344 -0.72 -9.86 -14.53
C VAL A 344 0.48 -10.02 -15.46
N ASN A 345 0.81 -8.96 -16.20
CA ASN A 345 1.97 -8.88 -17.11
C ASN A 345 2.73 -7.57 -16.87
#